data_AF-A0A1G1RQE0-F1
#
_entry.id   AF-A0A1G1RQE0-F1
#
_cell.length_a   1.000
_cell.length_b   1.000
_cell.length_c   1.000
_cell.angle_alpha   90.00
_cell.angle_beta   90.00
_cell.angle_gamma   90.00
#
_symmetry.space_group_name_H-M   'P 1'
#
loop_
_entity.id
_entity.type
_entity.pdbx_description
1 polymer ?
#
loop_
_entity_poly.entity_id
_entity_poly.type
_entity_poly.pdbx_seq_one_letter_code
_entity_poly.pdbx_strand_id
1 'polypeptide(L)'
;MPVIQHYNYADRGGQVYCCLRNKVVKADDKQIEEYCNGCKMFSGTISGQGLTCAWEDVRDIDNPHVVHDPWREYFSNQIKLVKPKNLGLNIH
;
A
#
# COMPACT_ATOMS: atom_id res chain seq x y z
N MET A 1 -9.28 4.53 -10.51
CA MET A 1 -7.82 4.56 -10.78
C MET A 1 -7.35 3.12 -11.02
N PRO A 2 -6.13 2.83 -11.53
CA PRO A 2 -5.71 1.43 -11.68
C PRO A 2 -5.66 0.75 -10.32
N VAL A 3 -6.15 -0.48 -10.24
CA VAL A 3 -5.95 -1.34 -9.07
C VAL A 3 -4.55 -1.93 -9.20
N ILE A 4 -3.66 -1.57 -8.28
CA ILE A 4 -2.27 -2.03 -8.25
C ILE A 4 -2.16 -3.18 -7.27
N GLN A 5 -1.42 -4.22 -7.65
CA GLN A 5 -1.07 -5.32 -6.77
C GLN A 5 0.19 -4.97 -5.97
N HIS A 6 0.11 -4.95 -4.65
CA HIS A 6 1.22 -4.72 -3.73
C HIS A 6 1.69 -6.02 -3.10
N TYR A 7 2.96 -6.35 -3.28
CA TYR A 7 3.66 -7.40 -2.54
C TYR A 7 4.40 -6.77 -1.37
N ASN A 8 3.79 -6.84 -0.18
CA ASN A 8 4.32 -6.25 1.04
C ASN A 8 5.13 -7.28 1.80
N TYR A 9 6.43 -7.34 1.52
CA TYR A 9 7.36 -8.16 2.29
C TYR A 9 7.57 -7.55 3.66
N ALA A 10 7.53 -8.41 4.67
CA ALA A 10 7.77 -8.05 6.04
C ALA A 10 9.25 -7.64 6.22
N ASP A 11 9.48 -6.58 6.98
CA ASP A 11 10.83 -6.18 7.37
C ASP A 11 11.45 -7.18 8.39
N ARG A 12 12.65 -6.87 8.89
CA ARG A 12 13.32 -7.71 9.92
C ARG A 12 12.52 -7.86 11.22
N GLY A 13 11.60 -6.95 11.51
CA GLY A 13 10.69 -7.01 12.65
C GLY A 13 9.37 -7.74 12.35
N GLY A 14 9.22 -8.28 11.14
CA GLY A 14 7.98 -8.90 10.69
C GLY A 14 6.88 -7.88 10.36
N GLN A 15 7.24 -6.64 9.99
CA GLN A 15 6.27 -5.56 9.79
C GLN A 15 6.01 -5.23 8.32
N VAL A 16 4.77 -4.86 8.01
CA VAL A 16 4.30 -4.41 6.69
C VAL A 16 3.48 -3.12 6.82
N TYR A 17 3.38 -2.34 5.75
CA TYR A 17 2.43 -1.23 5.70
C TYR A 17 1.02 -1.74 5.40
N CYS A 18 0.04 -1.34 6.21
CA CYS A 18 -1.38 -1.57 5.98
C CYS A 18 -2.04 -0.30 5.42
N CYS A 19 -2.38 -0.28 4.13
CA CYS A 19 -3.05 0.85 3.49
C CYS A 19 -4.41 1.17 4.12
N LEU A 20 -5.27 0.15 4.34
CA LEU A 20 -6.62 0.35 4.89
C LEU A 20 -6.61 1.01 6.28
N ARG A 21 -5.70 0.57 7.15
CA ARG A 21 -5.57 1.10 8.53
C ARG A 21 -4.60 2.28 8.63
N ASN A 22 -3.98 2.64 7.51
CA ASN A 22 -2.94 3.65 7.38
C ASN A 22 -1.84 3.60 8.47
N LYS A 23 -1.22 2.43 8.68
CA LYS A 23 -0.12 2.27 9.64
C LYS A 23 0.76 1.06 9.33
N VAL A 24 1.96 1.03 9.91
CA VAL A 24 2.82 -0.15 9.92
C VAL A 24 2.30 -1.15 10.97
N VAL A 25 2.17 -2.42 10.60
CA VAL A 25 1.63 -3.50 11.43
C VAL A 25 2.53 -4.72 11.36
N LYS A 26 2.49 -5.58 12.38
CA LYS A 26 3.13 -6.88 12.33
C LYS A 26 2.31 -7.81 11.42
N ALA A 27 2.95 -8.47 10.46
CA ALA A 27 2.34 -9.44 9.55
C ALA A 27 2.36 -10.84 10.18
N ASP A 28 1.63 -11.01 11.29
CA ASP A 28 1.46 -12.28 11.99
C ASP A 28 0.03 -12.82 11.85
N ASP A 29 -0.19 -14.03 12.37
CA ASP A 29 -1.49 -14.72 12.29
C ASP A 29 -2.60 -13.87 12.90
N LYS A 30 -2.33 -13.17 14.00
CA LYS A 30 -3.29 -12.25 14.62
C LYS A 30 -3.71 -11.15 13.65
N GLN A 31 -2.75 -10.53 12.95
CA GLN A 31 -3.06 -9.51 11.95
C GLN A 31 -3.90 -10.09 10.80
N ILE A 32 -3.63 -11.34 10.39
CA ILE A 32 -4.38 -12.02 9.33
C ILE A 32 -5.82 -12.30 9.77
N GLU A 33 -5.97 -12.96 10.91
CA GLU A 33 -7.25 -13.43 11.45
C GLU A 33 -8.18 -12.28 11.84
N GLU A 34 -7.68 -11.28 12.56
CA GLU A 34 -8.52 -10.19 13.09
C GLU A 34 -8.80 -9.08 12.08
N TYR A 35 -7.92 -8.89 11.09
CA TYR A 35 -8.01 -7.72 10.19
C TYR A 35 -7.98 -8.09 8.70
N CYS A 36 -7.04 -8.91 8.24
CA CYS A 36 -6.88 -9.15 6.81
C CYS A 36 -8.02 -9.98 6.21
N ASN A 37 -8.56 -10.96 6.93
CA ASN A 37 -9.65 -11.82 6.43
C ASN A 37 -10.94 -11.04 6.09
N GLY A 38 -11.18 -9.90 6.74
CA GLY A 38 -12.30 -8.99 6.43
C GLY A 38 -11.92 -7.81 5.52
N CYS A 39 -10.65 -7.69 5.13
CA CYS A 39 -10.13 -6.55 4.38
C CYS A 39 -10.35 -6.74 2.88
N LYS A 40 -11.11 -5.85 2.24
CA LYS A 40 -11.34 -5.87 0.77
C LYS A 40 -10.07 -5.72 -0.09
N MET A 41 -8.99 -5.24 0.50
CA MET A 41 -7.70 -5.07 -0.19
C MET A 41 -6.82 -6.32 -0.05
N PHE A 42 -7.11 -7.22 0.89
CA PHE A 42 -6.28 -8.38 1.13
C PHE A 42 -6.51 -9.44 0.05
N SER A 43 -5.42 -9.99 -0.49
CA SER A 43 -5.45 -10.94 -1.61
C SER A 43 -4.60 -12.20 -1.38
N GLY A 44 -3.92 -12.29 -0.24
CA GLY A 44 -3.20 -13.50 0.17
C GLY A 44 -1.94 -13.22 0.98
N THR A 45 -1.22 -14.28 1.33
CA THR A 45 0.07 -14.23 2.02
C THR A 45 1.20 -14.61 1.07
N ILE A 46 2.42 -14.14 1.36
CA ILE A 46 3.62 -14.46 0.59
C ILE A 46 4.42 -15.51 1.38
N SER A 47 3.93 -16.75 1.44
CA SER A 47 4.62 -17.88 2.11
C SER A 47 5.19 -17.54 3.51
N GLY A 48 4.46 -16.77 4.31
CA GLY A 48 4.89 -16.33 5.66
C GLY A 48 5.89 -15.17 5.69
N GLN A 49 6.29 -14.63 4.54
CA GLN A 49 7.24 -13.53 4.39
C GLN A 49 6.55 -12.16 4.27
N GLY A 50 5.22 -12.11 4.15
CA GLY A 50 4.51 -10.86 3.89
C GLY A 50 3.06 -11.07 3.46
N LEU A 51 2.45 -9.97 3.02
CA LEU A 51 1.05 -9.91 2.60
C LEU A 51 0.92 -9.35 1.18
N THR A 52 0.02 -9.94 0.42
CA THR A 52 -0.35 -9.51 -0.92
C THR A 52 -1.66 -8.75 -0.83
N CYS A 53 -1.65 -7.48 -1.24
CA CYS A 53 -2.81 -6.58 -1.16
C CYS A 53 -3.02 -5.85 -2.47
N ALA A 54 -4.26 -5.47 -2.82
CA ALA A 54 -4.56 -4.68 -4.01
C ALA A 54 -5.50 -3.52 -3.68
N TRP A 55 -5.19 -2.32 -4.18
CA TRP A 55 -6.04 -1.14 -4.00
C TRP A 55 -5.88 -0.15 -5.16
N GLU A 56 -6.79 0.81 -5.22
CA GLU A 56 -6.67 1.95 -6.14
C GLU A 56 -5.55 2.88 -5.66
N ASP A 57 -4.37 2.75 -6.26
CA ASP A 57 -3.24 3.59 -5.97
C ASP A 57 -3.17 4.75 -6.97
N VAL A 58 -3.02 5.97 -6.45
CA VAL A 58 -2.97 7.19 -7.25
C VAL A 58 -1.54 7.62 -7.55
N ARG A 59 -0.55 6.95 -6.96
CA ARG A 59 0.87 7.18 -7.20
C ARG A 59 1.26 6.58 -8.55
N ASP A 60 2.28 7.15 -9.17
CA ASP A 60 2.91 6.60 -10.37
C ASP A 60 3.93 5.55 -9.94
N ILE A 61 3.48 4.30 -9.78
CA ILE A 61 4.27 3.16 -9.30
C ILE A 61 4.00 1.92 -10.16
N ASP A 62 4.92 0.96 -10.10
CA ASP A 62 4.84 -0.28 -10.86
C ASP A 62 3.64 -1.16 -10.45
N ASN A 63 3.24 -2.07 -11.35
CA ASN A 63 2.24 -3.10 -11.08
C ASN A 63 2.74 -4.48 -11.54
N PRO A 64 3.09 -5.40 -10.63
CA PRO A 64 2.96 -5.30 -9.17
C PRO A 64 4.00 -4.34 -8.54
N HIS A 65 3.60 -3.62 -7.49
CA HIS A 65 4.48 -2.82 -6.65
C HIS A 65 5.08 -3.69 -5.54
N VAL A 66 6.40 -3.74 -5.44
CA VAL A 66 7.11 -4.57 -4.45
C VAL A 66 7.64 -3.70 -3.32
N VAL A 67 7.22 -4.02 -2.09
CA VAL A 67 7.56 -3.25 -0.89
C VAL A 67 8.39 -4.10 0.05
N HIS A 68 9.58 -3.61 0.41
CA HIS A 68 10.46 -4.22 1.43
C HIS A 68 10.68 -3.32 2.66
N ASP A 69 10.37 -2.03 2.56
CA ASP A 69 10.46 -1.07 3.65
C ASP A 69 9.05 -0.52 3.96
N PRO A 70 8.41 -0.99 5.05
CA PRO A 70 7.04 -0.60 5.37
C PRO A 70 6.93 0.87 5.79
N TRP A 71 7.98 1.46 6.36
CA TRP A 71 7.96 2.85 6.77
C TRP A 71 8.11 3.77 5.56
N ARG A 72 9.02 3.45 4.64
CA ARG A 72 9.14 4.19 3.37
C ARG A 72 7.83 4.15 2.58
N GLU A 73 7.20 2.98 2.51
CA GLU A 73 5.90 2.84 1.86
C GLU A 73 4.83 3.69 2.57
N TYR A 74 4.72 3.60 3.90
CA TYR A 74 3.82 4.44 4.70
C TYR A 74 3.96 5.92 4.36
N PHE A 75 5.19 6.46 4.41
CA PHE A 75 5.46 7.87 4.12
C PHE A 75 5.12 8.23 2.68
N SER A 76 5.51 7.40 1.71
CA SER A 76 5.20 7.64 0.30
C SER A 76 3.69 7.66 0.03
N ASN A 77 2.91 6.85 0.76
CA ASN A 77 1.46 6.81 0.65
C ASN A 77 0.74 7.94 1.42
N GLN A 78 1.48 8.79 2.17
CA GLN A 78 0.93 10.02 2.75
C GLN A 78 1.03 11.22 1.80
N ILE A 79 1.85 11.13 0.74
CA ILE A 79 2.10 12.23 -0.17
C ILE A 79 0.84 12.45 -1.01
N LYS A 80 0.07 13.48 -0.66
CA LYS A 80 -1.04 13.95 -1.49
C LYS A 80 -0.45 14.58 -2.75
N LEU A 81 -0.57 13.89 -3.88
CA LEU A 81 -0.42 14.53 -5.18
C LEU A 81 -1.60 15.51 -5.35
N VAL A 82 -1.40 16.76 -4.95
CA VAL A 82 -2.30 17.84 -5.37
C VAL A 82 -2.05 18.00 -6.86
N LYS A 83 -2.94 17.45 -7.69
CA LYS A 83 -2.95 17.81 -9.12
C LYS A 83 -2.98 19.33 -9.18
N PRO A 84 -2.04 20.01 -9.87
CA PRO A 84 -2.15 21.44 -10.03
C PRO A 84 -3.53 21.71 -10.61
N LYS A 85 -4.32 22.58 -9.95
CA LYS A 85 -5.51 23.13 -10.60
C LYS A 85 -5.02 23.65 -11.93
N ASN A 86 -5.65 23.22 -13.03
CA ASN A 86 -5.45 23.81 -14.35
C ASN A 86 -5.62 25.33 -14.19
N LEU A 87 -4.52 26.04 -14.00
CA LEU A 87 -4.46 27.48 -14.19
C LEU A 87 -4.64 27.62 -15.69
N GLY A 88 -5.87 27.92 -16.09
CA GLY A 88 -6.20 28.21 -17.48
C GLY A 88 -5.24 29.28 -17.97
N LEU A 89 -4.26 28.89 -18.76
CA LEU A 89 -3.48 29.80 -19.58
C LEU A 89 -4.44 30.34 -20.64
N ASN A 90 -5.09 31.47 -20.32
CA ASN A 90 -5.58 32.39 -21.33
C ASN A 90 -4.35 32.99 -22.00
N ILE A 91 -3.95 32.37 -23.11
CA ILE A 91 -3.06 32.97 -24.10
C ILE A 91 -3.91 33.98 -24.88
N HIS A 92 -3.63 35.27 -24.67
CA HIS A 92 -4.06 36.38 -25.52
C HIS A 92 -3.12 36.52 -26.71
#